data_AF-A0A938H4K3-F1
#
_entry.id   AF-A0A938H4K3-F1
#
_cell.length_a   1.000
_cell.length_b   1.000
_cell.length_c   1.000
_cell.angle_alpha   90.00
_cell.angle_beta   90.00
_cell.angle_gamma   90.00
#
_symmetry.space_group_name_H-M   'P 1'
#
loop_
_entity.id
_entity.type
_entity.pdbx_description
1 polymer ?
#
loop_
_entity_poly.entity_id
_entity_poly.type
_entity_poly.pdbx_seq_one_letter_code
_entity_poly.pdbx_strand_id
1 'polypeptide(L)'
;MTRPIWFLLTSVAMATLTWVVGWWMVPVVAAILTIARRDDAAAPLLAAAAGVLAWGIILALVARGAPAGSVAQTVGRALRLGPNALVAVTLAYGGLLAGSAAELARALATPRQRPTPTL
;
A
#
# COMPACT_ATOMS: atom_id res chain seq x y z
N MET A 1 19.82 -5.73 6.29
CA MET A 1 19.14 -5.76 4.97
C MET A 1 19.03 -4.35 4.42
N THR A 2 19.33 -4.15 3.15
CA THR A 2 19.27 -2.83 2.49
C THR A 2 17.81 -2.42 2.22
N ARG A 3 17.53 -1.11 2.15
CA ARG A 3 16.22 -0.54 1.81
C ARG A 3 15.53 -1.19 0.58
N PRO A 4 16.21 -1.46 -0.55
CA PRO A 4 15.57 -2.09 -1.71
C PRO A 4 15.06 -3.51 -1.43
N ILE A 5 15.75 -4.30 -0.61
CA ILE A 5 15.30 -5.66 -0.27
C ILE A 5 13.99 -5.60 0.52
N TRP A 6 13.90 -4.69 1.49
CA TRP A 6 12.68 -4.47 2.26
C TRP A 6 11.51 -4.01 1.41
N PHE A 7 11.76 -3.09 0.48
CA PHE A 7 10.75 -2.66 -0.49
C PHE A 7 10.20 -3.85 -1.29
N LEU A 8 11.09 -4.65 -1.89
CA LEU A 8 10.69 -5.82 -2.69
C LEU A 8 9.91 -6.85 -1.86
N LEU A 9 10.39 -7.16 -0.65
CA LEU A 9 9.68 -8.09 0.25
C LEU A 9 8.30 -7.57 0.64
N THR A 10 8.19 -6.27 0.90
CA THR A 10 6.90 -5.63 1.24
C THR A 10 5.94 -5.71 0.07
N SER A 11 6.40 -5.38 -1.14
CA SER A 11 5.59 -5.47 -2.36
C SER A 11 5.12 -6.89 -2.66
N VAL A 12 6.01 -7.88 -2.55
CA VAL A 12 5.67 -9.29 -2.77
C VAL A 12 4.70 -9.79 -1.71
N ALA A 13 4.94 -9.48 -0.43
CA ALA A 13 4.05 -9.86 0.66
C ALA A 13 2.65 -9.24 0.49
N MET A 14 2.56 -7.95 0.18
CA MET A 14 1.29 -7.28 -0.07
C MET A 14 0.57 -7.90 -1.27
N ALA A 15 1.24 -8.12 -2.39
CA ALA A 15 0.62 -8.68 -3.59
C ALA A 15 0.10 -10.10 -3.36
N THR A 16 0.92 -10.98 -2.77
CA THR A 16 0.57 -12.38 -2.51
C THR A 16 -0.55 -12.52 -1.47
N LEU A 17 -0.45 -11.80 -0.35
CA LEU A 17 -1.48 -11.87 0.69
C LEU A 17 -2.78 -11.21 0.25
N THR A 18 -2.71 -10.16 -0.57
CA THR A 18 -3.92 -9.58 -1.20
C THR A 18 -4.60 -10.57 -2.13
N TRP A 19 -3.83 -11.34 -2.89
CA TRP A 19 -4.37 -12.37 -3.78
C TRP A 19 -5.07 -13.50 -3.01
N VAL A 20 -4.50 -13.95 -1.90
CA VAL A 20 -4.99 -15.11 -1.14
C VAL A 20 -6.10 -14.76 -0.15
N VAL A 21 -5.97 -13.63 0.55
CA VAL A 21 -6.81 -13.27 1.71
C VAL A 21 -7.69 -12.05 1.41
N GLY A 22 -7.33 -11.23 0.43
CA GLY A 22 -8.06 -10.04 0.03
C GLY A 22 -7.35 -8.72 0.38
N TRP A 23 -7.93 -7.62 -0.10
CA TRP A 23 -7.31 -6.28 -0.12
C TRP A 23 -6.97 -5.69 1.25
N TRP A 24 -7.61 -6.17 2.33
CA TRP A 24 -7.31 -5.77 3.72
C TRP A 24 -5.89 -6.13 4.17
N MET A 25 -5.20 -7.02 3.46
CA MET A 25 -3.82 -7.37 3.80
C MET A 25 -2.82 -6.26 3.51
N VAL A 26 -3.11 -5.34 2.58
CA VAL A 26 -2.25 -4.19 2.28
C VAL A 26 -1.97 -3.35 3.53
N PRO A 27 -2.98 -2.80 4.23
CA PRO A 27 -2.73 -1.99 5.43
C PRO A 27 -2.15 -2.80 6.59
N VAL A 28 -2.51 -4.09 6.73
CA VAL A 28 -1.97 -4.98 7.78
C VAL A 28 -0.46 -5.19 7.60
N VAL A 29 -0.03 -5.55 6.39
CA VAL A 29 1.39 -5.75 6.07
C VAL A 29 2.16 -4.45 6.21
N ALA A 30 1.60 -3.33 5.72
CA ALA A 30 2.21 -2.01 5.86
C ALA A 30 2.46 -1.65 7.33
N ALA A 31 1.47 -1.85 8.18
CA ALA A 31 1.56 -1.57 9.61
C ALA A 31 2.62 -2.45 10.29
N ILE A 32 2.56 -3.78 10.09
CA ILE A 32 3.50 -4.74 10.71
C ILE A 32 4.94 -4.40 10.33
N LEU A 33 5.21 -4.20 9.04
CA LEU A 33 6.57 -3.95 8.57
C LEU A 33 7.09 -2.56 8.96
N THR A 34 6.20 -1.58 9.13
CA THR A 34 6.57 -0.26 9.63
C THR A 34 6.89 -0.29 11.11
N ILE A 35 6.15 -1.06 11.91
CA ILE A 35 6.48 -1.29 13.33
C ILE A 35 7.82 -1.99 13.46
N ALA A 36 8.07 -3.03 12.64
CA ALA A 36 9.36 -3.73 12.59
C ALA A 36 10.53 -2.83 12.18
N ARG A 37 10.25 -1.73 11.47
CA ARG A 37 11.22 -0.75 10.98
C ARG A 37 10.98 0.64 11.56
N ARG A 38 10.53 0.71 12.82
CA ARG A 38 10.16 1.96 13.51
C ARG A 38 11.26 3.01 13.51
N ASP A 39 12.53 2.59 13.42
CA ASP A 39 13.70 3.47 13.40
C ASP A 39 14.00 4.05 11.99
N ASP A 40 13.37 3.54 10.92
CA ASP A 40 13.51 4.09 9.57
C ASP A 40 12.42 5.13 9.27
N ALA A 41 12.80 6.41 9.29
CA ALA A 41 11.91 7.52 8.97
C ALA A 41 11.27 7.39 7.56
N ALA A 42 11.91 6.67 6.64
CA ALA A 42 11.39 6.44 5.29
C ALA A 42 10.40 5.25 5.19
N ALA A 43 10.15 4.51 6.28
CA ALA A 43 9.32 3.30 6.23
C ALA A 43 7.90 3.53 5.68
N PRO A 44 7.16 4.60 6.04
CA PRO A 44 5.83 4.84 5.48
C PRO A 44 5.85 5.16 3.98
N LEU A 45 6.85 5.91 3.52
CA LEU A 45 7.02 6.20 2.10
C LEU A 45 7.36 4.93 1.30
N LEU A 46 8.22 4.08 1.85
CA LEU A 46 8.54 2.77 1.25
C LEU A 46 7.32 1.86 1.21
N ALA A 47 6.48 1.86 2.25
CA ALA A 47 5.23 1.10 2.28
C ALA A 47 4.24 1.62 1.22
N ALA A 48 4.12 2.94 1.05
CA ALA A 48 3.27 3.54 0.02
C ALA A 48 3.74 3.14 -1.39
N ALA A 49 5.04 3.29 -1.69
CA ALA A 49 5.59 2.86 -2.96
C ALA A 49 5.40 1.35 -3.19
N ALA A 50 5.57 0.55 -2.13
CA ALA A 50 5.37 -0.90 -2.21
C ALA A 50 3.91 -1.26 -2.49
N GLY A 51 2.95 -0.53 -1.91
CA GLY A 51 1.52 -0.66 -2.17
C GLY A 51 1.15 -0.34 -3.62
N VAL A 52 1.72 0.72 -4.20
CA VAL A 52 1.57 1.04 -5.63
C VAL A 52 2.06 -0.12 -6.49
N LEU A 53 3.26 -0.63 -6.21
CA LEU A 53 3.85 -1.73 -6.97
C LEU A 53 3.02 -3.03 -6.83
N ALA A 54 2.56 -3.36 -5.62
CA ALA A 54 1.73 -4.53 -5.37
C ALA A 54 0.42 -4.48 -6.17
N TRP A 55 -0.27 -3.34 -6.18
CA TRP A 55 -1.47 -3.16 -6.99
C TRP A 55 -1.18 -3.20 -8.50
N GLY A 56 -0.04 -2.64 -8.94
CA GLY A 56 0.40 -2.75 -10.33
C GLY A 56 0.59 -4.20 -10.77
N ILE A 57 1.22 -5.03 -9.91
CA ILE A 57 1.40 -6.46 -10.17
C ILE A 57 0.04 -7.17 -10.27
N ILE A 58 -0.87 -6.92 -9.32
CA ILE A 58 -2.20 -7.54 -9.32
C ILE A 58 -2.97 -7.17 -10.58
N LEU A 59 -3.00 -5.88 -10.95
CA LEU A 59 -3.67 -5.42 -12.16
C LEU A 59 -3.07 -6.05 -13.42
N ALA A 60 -1.74 -6.15 -13.50
CA ALA A 60 -1.07 -6.79 -14.62
C ALA A 60 -1.41 -8.29 -14.74
N LEU A 61 -1.57 -8.99 -13.61
CA LEU A 61 -1.99 -10.38 -13.58
C LEU A 61 -3.45 -10.55 -14.01
N VAL A 62 -4.36 -9.72 -13.46
CA VAL A 62 -5.79 -9.75 -13.78
C VAL A 62 -6.03 -9.42 -15.26
N ALA A 63 -5.28 -8.47 -15.82
CA ALA A 63 -5.38 -8.08 -17.22
C ALA A 63 -5.08 -9.23 -18.20
N ARG A 64 -4.39 -10.30 -17.77
CA ARG A 64 -4.08 -11.46 -18.61
C ARG A 64 -5.19 -12.50 -18.66
N GLY A 65 -6.06 -12.56 -17.65
CA GLY A 65 -7.02 -13.67 -17.46
C GLY A 65 -8.49 -13.26 -17.44
N ALA A 66 -8.79 -11.98 -17.24
CA ALA A 66 -10.15 -11.48 -17.13
C ALA A 66 -10.43 -10.41 -18.20
N PRO A 67 -11.71 -10.14 -18.56
CA PRO A 67 -12.08 -9.02 -19.42
C PRO A 67 -11.97 -7.70 -18.65
N ALA A 68 -10.78 -7.41 -18.09
CA ALA A 68 -10.49 -6.24 -17.29
C ALA A 68 -10.79 -4.94 -18.05
N GLY A 69 -10.62 -4.95 -19.39
CA GLY A 69 -10.97 -3.82 -20.25
C GLY A 69 -12.47 -3.48 -20.25
N SER A 70 -13.37 -4.48 -20.26
CA SER A 70 -14.82 -4.22 -20.26
C SER A 70 -15.32 -3.74 -18.89
N VAL A 71 -14.74 -4.29 -17.81
CA VAL A 71 -15.00 -3.80 -16.44
C VAL A 71 -14.49 -2.38 -16.28
N ALA A 72 -13.27 -2.09 -16.71
CA ALA A 72 -12.69 -0.75 -16.65
C ALA A 72 -13.48 0.27 -17.49
N GLN A 73 -14.02 -0.12 -18.64
CA GLN A 73 -14.91 0.73 -19.42
C GLN A 73 -16.24 1.00 -18.72
N THR A 74 -16.86 -0.04 -18.14
CA THR A 74 -18.14 0.09 -17.42
C THR A 74 -17.99 0.98 -16.19
N VAL A 75 -16.99 0.69 -15.35
CA VAL A 75 -16.68 1.46 -14.15
C VAL A 75 -16.20 2.87 -14.50
N GLY A 76 -15.34 3.00 -15.51
CA GLY A 76 -14.85 4.29 -15.98
C GLY A 76 -15.98 5.20 -16.46
N ARG A 77 -16.91 4.68 -17.27
CA ARG A 77 -18.11 5.44 -17.68
C ARG A 77 -18.97 5.86 -16.49
N ALA A 78 -19.20 4.96 -15.53
CA ALA A 78 -19.97 5.26 -14.32
C ALA A 78 -19.33 6.39 -13.50
N LEU A 79 -17.99 6.38 -13.38
CA LEU A 79 -17.23 7.41 -12.66
C LEU A 79 -16.91 8.65 -13.51
N ARG A 80 -17.32 8.68 -14.79
CA ARG A 80 -16.92 9.70 -15.78
C ARG A 80 -15.39 9.85 -15.89
N LEU A 81 -14.66 8.77 -15.70
CA LEU A 81 -13.21 8.69 -15.81
C LEU A 81 -12.79 7.87 -17.03
N GLY A 82 -11.76 8.33 -17.73
CA GLY A 82 -11.11 7.52 -18.76
C GLY A 82 -10.42 6.28 -18.16
N PRO A 83 -10.18 5.22 -18.97
CA PRO A 83 -9.58 3.98 -18.49
C PRO A 83 -8.20 4.21 -17.83
N ASN A 84 -7.39 5.11 -18.37
CA ASN A 84 -6.07 5.45 -17.81
C ASN A 84 -6.20 6.13 -16.43
N ALA A 85 -7.20 6.99 -16.26
CA ALA A 85 -7.45 7.66 -14.98
C ALA A 85 -7.90 6.64 -13.93
N LEU A 86 -8.73 5.67 -14.30
CA LEU A 86 -9.15 4.59 -13.40
C LEU A 86 -7.96 3.73 -12.92
N VAL A 87 -7.04 3.40 -13.83
CA VAL A 87 -5.80 2.69 -13.46
C VAL A 87 -4.96 3.53 -12.50
N ALA A 88 -4.75 4.81 -12.79
CA ALA A 88 -3.99 5.71 -11.93
C ALA A 88 -4.61 5.82 -10.53
N VAL A 89 -5.93 5.97 -10.43
CA VAL A 89 -6.66 6.00 -9.16
C VAL A 89 -6.52 4.68 -8.40
N THR A 90 -6.57 3.54 -9.10
CA THR A 90 -6.41 2.22 -8.47
C THR A 90 -5.00 2.03 -7.90
N LEU A 91 -3.99 2.48 -8.63
CA LEU A 91 -2.61 2.46 -8.16
C LEU A 91 -2.41 3.40 -6.96
N ALA A 92 -2.96 4.61 -7.05
CA ALA A 92 -2.92 5.59 -5.97
C ALA A 92 -3.62 5.08 -4.71
N TYR A 93 -4.76 4.39 -4.86
CA TYR A 93 -5.45 3.74 -3.76
C TYR A 93 -4.55 2.74 -3.02
N GLY A 94 -3.85 1.87 -3.75
CA GLY A 94 -2.89 0.94 -3.16
C GLY A 94 -1.78 1.61 -2.36
N GLY A 95 -1.21 2.68 -2.92
CA GLY A 95 -0.16 3.46 -2.26
C GLY A 95 -0.65 4.21 -1.04
N LEU A 96 -1.78 4.91 -1.14
CA LEU A 96 -2.37 5.66 -0.04
C LEU A 96 -2.80 4.75 1.10
N LEU A 97 -3.43 3.61 0.80
CA LEU A 97 -3.86 2.66 1.82
C LEU A 97 -2.67 2.12 2.62
N ALA A 98 -1.60 1.70 1.94
CA ALA A 98 -0.38 1.23 2.58
C ALA A 98 0.32 2.35 3.36
N GLY A 99 0.47 3.54 2.75
CA GLY A 99 1.14 4.68 3.36
C GLY A 99 0.43 5.18 4.62
N SER A 100 -0.90 5.35 4.57
CA SER A 100 -1.69 5.78 5.72
C SER A 100 -1.65 4.77 6.87
N ALA A 101 -1.73 3.47 6.57
CA ALA A 101 -1.64 2.44 7.61
C ALA A 101 -0.25 2.38 8.25
N ALA A 102 0.81 2.51 7.45
CA ALA A 102 2.18 2.60 7.93
C ALA A 102 2.39 3.84 8.81
N GLU A 103 1.92 5.00 8.38
CA GLU A 103 2.03 6.25 9.12
C GLU A 103 1.29 6.17 10.46
N LEU A 104 0.07 5.63 10.46
CA LEU A 104 -0.70 5.39 11.67
C LEU A 104 0.03 4.43 12.62
N ALA A 105 0.55 3.32 12.11
CA ALA A 105 1.28 2.34 12.91
C ALA A 105 2.55 2.94 13.54
N ARG A 106 3.27 3.78 12.79
CA ARG A 106 4.43 4.53 13.31
C ARG A 106 4.04 5.49 14.42
N ALA A 107 2.97 6.26 14.23
CA ALA A 107 2.48 7.19 15.24
C ALA A 107 2.09 6.47 16.53
N LEU A 108 1.47 5.29 16.43
CA LEU A 108 1.11 4.44 17.57
C LEU A 108 2.31 3.79 18.26
N ALA A 109 3.39 3.48 17.51
CA ALA A 109 4.59 2.85 18.05
C ALA A 109 5.58 3.85 18.68
N THR A 110 5.43 5.15 18.44
CA THR A 110 6.32 6.19 18.97
C THR A 110 5.94 6.49 20.43
N PRO A 111 6.85 6.32 21.41
CA PRO A 111 6.54 6.63 22.81
C PRO A 111 6.14 8.10 22.97
N ARG A 112 4.98 8.35 23.59
CA ARG A 112 4.60 9.72 24.02
C ARG A 112 5.66 10.20 25.01
N GLN A 113 6.45 11.20 24.63
CA GLN A 113 7.27 11.95 25.57
C GLN A 113 6.31 12.59 26.59
N ARG A 114 6.29 12.08 27.83
CA ARG A 114 5.56 12.74 28.91
C ARG A 114 6.26 14.09 29.15
N PRO A 115 5.53 15.21 29.21
CA PRO A 115 6.12 16.49 29.55
C PRO A 115 6.81 16.36 30.92
N THR A 116 8.11 16.63 30.96
CA THR A 116 8.86 16.71 32.21
C THR A 116 8.27 17.87 33.01
N PRO A 117 7.74 17.66 34.23
CA PRO A 117 7.25 18.76 35.03
C PRO A 117 8.43 19.70 35.33
N THR A 118 8.36 20.91 34.79
CA THR A 118 9.23 22.01 35.20
C THR A 118 8.81 22.39 36.61
N LEU A 119 9.65 22.04 37.60
CA LEU A 119 9.57 22.54 38.97
C LEU A 119 10.11 23.97 39.04
#